data_AF-A0A1J7C4F9-F1
#
_entry.id   AF-A0A1J7C4F9-F1
#
_cell.length_a   1.000
_cell.length_b   1.000
_cell.length_c   1.000
_cell.angle_alpha   90.00
_cell.angle_beta   90.00
_cell.angle_gamma   90.00
#
_symmetry.space_group_name_H-M   'P 1'
#
loop_
_entity.id
_entity.type
_entity.pdbx_description
1 polymer ?
#
loop_
_entity_poly.entity_id
_entity_poly.type
_entity_poly.pdbx_seq_one_letter_code
_entity_poly.pdbx_strand_id
1 'polypeptide(L)' 'MEDLIKQFEKDLRQHLENVYSASVEPDDIKRLDQAENTVFDFVDDYLLESALIARDVERLTQEVLDQFARSKINYIE' A
#
# COMPACT_ATOMS: atom_id res chain seq x y z
N MET A 1 -4.71 -12.55 15.36
CA MET A 1 -5.25 -11.30 14.77
C MET A 1 -4.10 -10.32 14.51
N GLU A 2 -3.26 -10.02 15.51
CA GLU A 2 -2.03 -9.24 15.27
C GLU A 2 -1.11 -9.80 14.16
N ASP A 3 -0.96 -11.13 14.06
CA ASP A 3 -0.16 -11.74 12.98
C ASP A 3 -0.74 -11.48 11.58
N LEU A 4 -2.08 -11.46 11.45
CA LEU A 4 -2.75 -11.17 10.18
C LEU A 4 -2.57 -9.71 9.78
N ILE A 5 -2.59 -8.79 10.75
CA ILE A 5 -2.38 -7.36 10.55
C ILE A 5 -0.93 -7.10 10.11
N LYS A 6 0.06 -7.76 10.76
CA LYS A 6 1.47 -7.67 10.35
C LYS A 6 1.71 -8.24 8.96
N GLN A 7 1.04 -9.35 8.63
CA GLN A 7 1.13 -9.95 7.30
C GLN A 7 0.54 -9.02 6.24
N PHE A 8 -0.64 -8.44 6.51
CA PHE A 8 -1.26 -7.43 5.65
C PHE A 8 -0.33 -6.24 5.41
N GLU A 9 0.30 -5.69 6.45
CA GLU A 9 1.26 -4.58 6.30
C GLU A 9 2.40 -4.95 5.34
N LYS A 10 2.99 -6.13 5.54
CA LYS A 10 4.11 -6.60 4.74
C LYS A 10 3.70 -6.78 3.28
N ASP A 11 2.54 -7.37 3.05
CA ASP A 11 2.05 -7.65 1.71
C ASP A 11 1.65 -6.36 0.98
N LEU A 12 1.03 -5.41 1.67
CA LEU A 12 0.71 -4.09 1.12
C LEU A 12 1.98 -3.32 0.72
N ARG A 13 3.01 -3.31 1.57
CA ARG A 13 4.31 -2.70 1.23
C ARG A 13 4.93 -3.35 0.00
N GLN A 14 4.92 -4.69 -0.06
CA GLN A 14 5.46 -5.43 -1.20
C GLN A 14 4.68 -5.15 -2.49
N HIS A 15 3.35 -5.10 -2.40
CA HIS A 15 2.46 -4.76 -3.52
C HIS A 15 2.79 -3.37 -4.08
N LEU A 16 2.89 -2.36 -3.22
CA LEU A 16 3.27 -1.00 -3.60
C LEU A 16 4.66 -0.95 -4.27
N GLU A 17 5.67 -1.60 -3.69
CA GLU A 17 7.02 -1.67 -4.28
C GLU A 17 6.99 -2.34 -5.66
N ASN A 18 6.21 -3.41 -5.82
CA ASN A 18 6.09 -4.14 -7.07
C ASN A 18 5.44 -3.26 -8.15
N VAL A 19 4.31 -2.63 -7.86
CA VAL A 19 3.59 -1.76 -8.82
C VAL A 19 4.47 -0.56 -9.19
N TYR A 20 5.07 0.10 -8.19
CA TYR A 20 5.97 1.24 -8.41
C TYR A 20 7.16 0.85 -9.30
N SER A 21 7.80 -0.28 -9.02
CA SER A 21 8.99 -0.75 -9.75
C SER A 21 8.66 -1.27 -11.15
N ALA A 22 7.47 -1.81 -11.35
CA ALA A 22 7.00 -2.31 -12.65
C ALA A 22 6.48 -1.18 -13.56
N SER A 23 6.17 0.00 -13.01
CA SER A 23 5.71 1.13 -13.80
C SER A 23 6.78 1.62 -14.78
N VAL A 24 6.35 1.86 -16.02
CA VAL A 24 7.16 2.46 -17.10
C VAL A 24 7.10 3.99 -17.13
N GLU A 25 6.30 4.60 -16.24
CA GLU A 25 6.19 6.05 -16.13
C GLU A 25 7.51 6.62 -15.58
N PRO A 26 8.13 7.63 -16.22
CA PRO A 26 9.40 8.19 -15.77
C PRO A 26 9.27 9.16 -14.58
N ASP A 27 8.07 9.65 -14.29
CA ASP A 27 7.80 10.60 -13.20
C ASP A 27 7.44 9.87 -11.90
N ASP A 28 8.24 10.07 -10.85
CA ASP A 28 8.07 9.36 -9.58
C ASP A 28 6.74 9.69 -8.86
N ILE A 29 6.19 10.90 -9.05
CA ILE A 29 4.90 11.28 -8.47
C ILE A 29 3.77 10.48 -9.15
N LYS A 30 3.81 10.38 -10.48
CA LYS A 30 2.82 9.59 -11.22
C LYS A 30 2.98 8.08 -10.99
N ARG A 31 4.20 7.58 -10.81
CA ARG A 31 4.43 6.18 -10.41
C ARG A 31 3.84 5.89 -9.02
N LEU A 32 3.99 6.83 -8.09
CA LEU A 32 3.36 6.74 -6.78
C LEU A 32 1.84 6.71 -6.91
N ASP A 33 1.25 7.66 -7.63
CA ASP A 33 -0.20 7.72 -7.88
C ASP A 33 -0.73 6.41 -8.50
N GLN A 34 -0.01 5.82 -9.46
CA GLN A 34 -0.36 4.52 -10.02
C GLN A 34 -0.34 3.40 -8.98
N ALA A 35 0.66 3.38 -8.08
CA ALA A 35 0.72 2.40 -7.01
C ALA A 35 -0.42 2.59 -6.00
N GLU A 36 -0.69 3.83 -5.58
CA GLU A 36 -1.78 4.18 -4.66
C GLU A 36 -3.16 3.80 -5.21
N ASN A 37 -3.39 4.01 -6.51
CA ASN A 37 -4.64 3.64 -7.17
C ASN A 37 -4.92 2.13 -7.18
N THR A 38 -3.92 1.28 -6.92
CA THR A 38 -4.12 -0.18 -6.81
C THR A 38 -4.38 -0.66 -5.38
N VAL A 39 -4.25 0.22 -4.38
CA VAL A 39 -4.36 -0.18 -2.98
C VAL A 39 -5.78 -0.56 -2.60
N PHE A 40 -6.79 0.11 -3.15
CA PHE A 40 -8.17 -0.22 -2.85
C PHE A 40 -8.51 -1.64 -3.28
N ASP A 41 -8.13 -2.01 -4.51
CA ASP A 41 -8.34 -3.37 -5.04
C ASP A 41 -7.56 -4.41 -4.21
N PHE A 42 -6.30 -4.13 -3.86
CA PHE A 42 -5.51 -4.99 -2.99
C PHE A 42 -6.18 -5.21 -1.63
N VAL A 43 -6.71 -4.16 -1.01
CA VAL A 43 -7.38 -4.24 0.29
C VAL A 43 -8.66 -5.04 0.18
N ASP A 44 -9.49 -4.80 -0.84
CA ASP A 44 -10.75 -5.52 -1.03
C ASP A 44 -10.50 -7.03 -1.21
N ASP A 45 -9.56 -7.40 -2.09
CA ASP A 45 -9.16 -8.78 -2.32
C ASP A 45 -8.63 -9.44 -1.04
N TYR A 46 -7.77 -8.75 -0.29
CA TYR A 46 -7.21 -9.28 0.97
C TYR A 46 -8.28 -9.49 2.04
N LEU A 47 -9.28 -8.61 2.12
CA LEU A 47 -10.39 -8.74 3.07
C LEU A 47 -11.34 -9.88 2.70
N LEU A 48 -11.48 -10.21 1.41
CA LEU A 48 -12.27 -11.36 0.96
C LEU A 48 -11.62 -12.70 1.35
N GLU A 49 -10.29 -12.75 1.39
CA GLU A 49 -9.52 -13.97 1.68
C GLU A 49 -9.11 -14.11 3.16
N SER A 50 -9.35 -13.09 3.98
CA SER A 50 -8.91 -13.05 5.38
C SER A 50 -10.07 -12.93 6.37
N ALA A 51 -9.76 -13.10 7.66
CA ALA A 51 -10.72 -12.86 8.75
C ALA A 51 -10.71 -11.40 9.25
N LEU A 52 -9.98 -10.50 8.56
CA LEU A 52 -9.91 -9.08 8.91
C LEU A 52 -11.14 -8.36 8.36
N ILE A 53 -11.46 -7.21 8.97
CA ILE A 53 -12.44 -6.26 8.43
C ILE A 53 -11.75 -4.96 8.03
N ALA A 54 -12.43 -4.14 7.21
CA ALA A 54 -11.91 -2.85 6.76
C ALA A 54 -11.40 -1.97 7.92
N ARG A 55 -12.10 -1.98 9.06
CA ARG A 55 -11.70 -1.23 10.26
C ARG A 55 -10.36 -1.68 10.84
N ASP A 56 -9.96 -2.93 10.67
CA ASP A 56 -8.69 -3.45 11.18
C ASP A 56 -7.50 -2.92 10.38
N VAL A 57 -7.72 -2.63 9.09
CA VAL A 57 -6.66 -2.31 8.14
C VAL A 57 -6.67 -0.84 7.69
N GLU A 58 -7.75 -0.08 7.89
CA GLU A 58 -7.90 1.31 7.40
C GLU A 58 -6.73 2.21 7.84
N ARG A 59 -6.48 2.30 9.15
CA ARG A 59 -5.40 3.15 9.69
C ARG A 59 -4.03 2.67 9.20
N LEU A 60 -3.81 1.36 9.19
CA LEU A 60 -2.55 0.76 8.78
C LEU A 60 -2.27 1.00 7.29
N THR A 61 -3.30 0.94 6.45
CA THR A 61 -3.22 1.23 5.02
C THR A 61 -2.76 2.66 4.80
N GLN A 62 -3.36 3.62 5.51
CA GLN A 62 -2.93 5.03 5.46
C GLN A 62 -1.49 5.21 5.94
N GLU A 63 -1.12 4.59 7.06
CA GLU A 63 0.25 4.67 7.58
C GLU A 63 1.29 4.10 6.60
N VAL A 64 0.97 2.99 5.93
CA VAL A 64 1.85 2.38 4.90
C VAL A 64 1.97 3.28 3.68
N LEU A 65 0.86 3.83 3.19
CA LEU A 65 0.84 4.77 2.07
C LEU A 65 1.70 6.01 2.36
N ASP A 66 1.49 6.64 3.51
CA ASP A 66 2.26 7.82 3.93
C ASP A 66 3.77 7.53 4.01
N GLN A 67 4.14 6.38 4.60
CA GLN A 67 5.54 5.97 4.69
C GLN A 67 6.14 5.68 3.32
N PHE A 68 5.38 5.03 2.45
CA PHE A 68 5.81 4.70 1.10
C PHE A 68 6.03 5.97 0.27
N ALA A 69 5.07 6.90 0.26
CA ALA A 69 5.17 8.19 -0.40
C ALA A 69 6.38 9.00 0.08
N ARG A 70 6.57 9.10 1.41
CA ARG A 70 7.74 9.76 2.01
C ARG A 70 9.05 9.13 1.56
N SER A 71 9.11 7.80 1.50
CA SER A 71 10.30 7.07 1.07
C SER A 71 10.65 7.26 -0.40
N LYS A 72 9.66 7.52 -1.27
CA LYS A 72 9.90 7.69 -2.72
C LYS A 72 10.17 9.13 -3.11
N ILE A 73 9.46 10.09 -2.50
CA ILE A 73 9.44 11.46 -3.00
C ILE A 73 10.32 12.40 -2.15
N ASN A 74 10.94 11.94 -1.04
CA ASN A 74 11.45 12.84 0.00
C ASN A 74 10.38 13.90 0.26
N TYR A 75 9.16 13.48 0.65
CA TYR A 75 8.03 14.41 0.83
C TYR A 75 8.47 15.49 1.84
N ILE A 76 8.87 16.65 1.31
CA ILE A 76 9.44 17.75 2.08
C ILE A 76 8.26 18.34 2.87
N GLU A 77 8.32 18.23 4.19
CA GLU A 77 7.43 18.97 5.10
C GLU A 77 7.52 20.48 4.88
#